data_AF-A0A951QYE7-F1
#
_entry.id   AF-A0A951QYE7-F1
#
_cell.length_a   1.000
_cell.length_b   1.000
_cell.length_c   1.000
_cell.angle_alpha   90.00
_cell.angle_beta   90.00
_cell.angle_gamma   90.00
#
_symmetry.space_group_name_H-M   'P 1'
#
loop_
_entity.id
_entity.type
_entity.pdbx_description
1 polymer ?
#
loop_
_entity_poly.entity_id
_entity_poly.type
_entity_poly.pdbx_seq_one_letter_code
_entity_poly.pdbx_strand_id
1 'polypeptide(L)'
;MKKFICLDIGGTYIKYGVLTEDMKFLTKGKVSTKKENTNILENISSIIKNCNREHSISGIAISSAGIVDSDKGKIISATLIDGYSGLELKKELEYEFDLKCEVENDVNCVGIAENYLGEAKDAKSCVCITVGTGIGGCVLIDNNVINGFTNSAGELGYMYVNNNRFSQVATASSLVKNVSRLKAKEMTGEEIFQLAKDGDSLCIIEIDKILENLATGIANIIYILNPEVIVLGGGIMEQEMYIKERLDYFLKEKVVRDIFNNTTIKFAKNQNDSGMLGALINFLQKNKKY
;
A
#
# COMPACT_ATOMS: atom_id res chain seq x y z
N MET A 1 1.71 -22.79 -18.56
CA MET A 1 1.34 -21.77 -17.56
C MET A 1 2.51 -20.84 -17.38
N LYS A 2 2.32 -19.54 -17.65
CA LYS A 2 3.39 -18.54 -17.50
C LYS A 2 3.69 -18.29 -16.02
N LYS A 3 4.93 -17.92 -15.72
CA LYS A 3 5.42 -17.68 -14.37
C LYS A 3 6.10 -16.32 -14.32
N PHE A 4 5.91 -15.57 -13.25
CA PHE A 4 6.37 -14.20 -13.12
C PHE A 4 7.09 -14.04 -11.79
N ILE A 5 8.27 -13.44 -11.81
CA ILE A 5 8.89 -12.99 -10.56
C ILE A 5 8.21 -11.69 -10.16
N CYS A 6 7.66 -11.68 -8.95
CA CYS A 6 7.04 -10.51 -8.34
C CYS A 6 7.93 -10.04 -7.20
N LEU A 7 8.27 -8.76 -7.21
CA LEU A 7 9.11 -8.11 -6.20
C LEU A 7 8.28 -7.05 -5.49
N ASP A 8 8.37 -6.98 -4.16
CA ASP A 8 7.84 -5.90 -3.35
C ASP A 8 9.00 -5.25 -2.59
N ILE A 9 9.47 -4.12 -3.11
CA ILE A 9 10.69 -3.44 -2.71
C ILE A 9 10.34 -2.37 -1.68
N GLY A 10 10.46 -2.71 -0.40
CA GLY A 10 10.32 -1.78 0.72
C GLY A 10 11.65 -1.25 1.24
N GLY A 11 11.59 -0.30 2.17
CA GLY A 11 12.78 0.30 2.80
C GLY A 11 13.62 -0.66 3.66
N THR A 12 12.99 -1.71 4.21
CA THR A 12 13.67 -2.68 5.11
C THR A 12 13.95 -4.00 4.41
N TYR A 13 12.99 -4.51 3.66
CA TYR A 13 13.09 -5.80 2.97
C TYR A 13 12.60 -5.68 1.53
N ILE A 14 13.25 -6.44 0.65
CA ILE A 14 12.70 -6.82 -0.65
C ILE A 14 12.04 -8.18 -0.44
N LYS A 15 10.71 -8.21 -0.48
CA LYS A 15 9.97 -9.47 -0.55
C LYS A 15 9.90 -9.89 -2.01
N TYR A 16 9.93 -11.20 -2.25
CA TYR A 16 9.81 -11.71 -3.60
C TYR A 16 9.04 -13.02 -3.62
N GLY A 17 8.46 -13.33 -4.78
CA GLY A 17 7.84 -14.62 -5.03
C GLY A 17 7.68 -14.87 -6.51
N VAL A 18 7.71 -16.15 -6.90
CA VAL A 18 7.33 -16.54 -8.27
C VAL A 18 5.87 -16.91 -8.26
N LEU A 19 5.07 -16.21 -9.06
CA LEU A 19 3.64 -16.43 -9.20
C LEU A 19 3.32 -16.96 -10.59
N THR A 20 2.26 -17.75 -10.68
CA THR A 20 1.66 -18.17 -11.94
C THR A 20 0.66 -17.13 -12.44
N GLU A 21 0.25 -17.21 -13.70
CA GLU A 21 -0.75 -16.28 -14.29
C GLU A 21 -2.11 -16.29 -13.56
N ASP A 22 -2.46 -17.37 -12.86
CA ASP A 22 -3.63 -17.48 -11.98
C ASP A 22 -3.35 -17.07 -10.53
N MET A 23 -2.32 -16.26 -10.30
CA MET A 23 -1.97 -15.63 -9.01
C MET A 23 -1.59 -16.62 -7.88
N LYS A 24 -1.11 -17.83 -8.22
CA LYS A 24 -0.63 -18.79 -7.22
C LYS A 24 0.87 -18.67 -6.99
N PHE A 25 1.27 -18.60 -5.73
CA PHE A 25 2.68 -18.60 -5.36
C PHE A 25 3.31 -19.99 -5.51
N LEU A 26 4.42 -20.05 -6.23
CA LEU A 26 5.29 -21.23 -6.31
C LEU A 26 6.42 -21.16 -5.28
N THR A 27 6.91 -19.96 -5.00
CA THR A 27 7.92 -19.70 -3.98
C THR A 27 7.72 -18.30 -3.39
N LYS A 28 8.19 -18.12 -2.16
CA LYS A 28 8.23 -16.82 -1.46
C LYS A 28 9.54 -16.70 -0.70
N GLY A 29 10.08 -15.50 -0.63
CA GLY A 29 11.23 -15.18 0.18
C GLY A 29 11.32 -13.69 0.49
N LYS A 30 12.32 -13.33 1.29
CA LYS A 30 12.67 -11.94 1.55
C LYS A 30 14.17 -11.81 1.76
N VAL A 31 14.72 -10.67 1.37
CA VAL A 31 16.10 -10.26 1.65
C VAL A 31 16.11 -8.85 2.22
N SER A 32 17.14 -8.48 2.98
CA SER A 32 17.33 -7.11 3.46
C SER A 32 17.53 -6.17 2.26
N THR A 33 16.83 -5.03 2.25
CA THR A 33 17.04 -3.98 1.22
C THR A 33 18.40 -3.32 1.41
N LYS A 34 18.85 -3.14 2.65
CA LYS A 34 20.10 -2.49 3.03
C LYS A 34 21.22 -3.51 3.25
N LYS A 35 21.61 -4.22 2.20
CA LYS A 35 22.75 -5.14 2.28
C LYS A 35 24.06 -4.35 2.11
N GLU A 36 24.92 -4.40 3.12
CA GLU A 36 26.21 -3.69 3.12
C GLU A 36 27.01 -3.98 1.84
N ASN A 37 27.57 -2.94 1.23
CA ASN A 37 28.47 -3.01 0.05
C ASN A 37 27.87 -3.62 -1.23
N THR A 38 26.56 -3.53 -1.45
CA THR A 38 25.93 -3.97 -2.71
C THR A 38 24.95 -2.93 -3.24
N ASN A 39 24.94 -2.71 -4.55
CA ASN A 39 23.96 -1.84 -5.18
C ASN A 39 22.57 -2.52 -5.15
N ILE A 40 21.51 -1.75 -4.87
CA ILE A 40 20.13 -2.24 -4.86
C ILE A 40 19.75 -2.94 -6.17
N LEU A 41 20.22 -2.44 -7.31
CA LEU A 41 19.96 -3.06 -8.61
C LEU A 41 20.62 -4.46 -8.71
N GLU A 42 21.86 -4.61 -8.23
CA GLU A 42 22.55 -5.91 -8.22
C GLU A 42 21.84 -6.93 -7.33
N ASN A 43 21.30 -6.48 -6.19
CA ASN A 43 20.50 -7.32 -5.31
C ASN A 43 19.22 -7.78 -5.99
N ILE A 44 18.50 -6.87 -6.67
CA ILE A 44 17.30 -7.18 -7.46
C ILE A 44 17.64 -8.20 -8.56
N SER A 45 18.67 -7.93 -9.36
CA SER A 45 19.11 -8.82 -10.43
C SER A 45 19.52 -10.21 -9.90
N SER A 46 20.15 -10.28 -8.74
CA SER A 46 20.52 -11.56 -8.11
C SER A 46 19.28 -12.39 -7.73
N ILE A 47 18.24 -11.77 -7.18
CA ILE A 47 16.97 -12.45 -6.86
C ILE A 47 16.33 -13.00 -8.14
N ILE A 48 16.25 -12.16 -9.19
CA ILE A 48 15.64 -12.52 -10.47
C ILE A 48 16.43 -13.66 -11.13
N LYS A 49 17.77 -13.61 -11.15
CA LYS A 49 18.63 -14.68 -11.70
C LYS A 49 18.35 -16.02 -11.03
N ASN A 50 18.29 -16.05 -9.70
CA ASN A 50 18.04 -17.28 -8.94
C ASN A 50 16.65 -17.83 -9.24
N CYS A 51 15.62 -16.99 -9.18
CA CYS A 51 14.24 -17.40 -9.48
C CYS A 51 14.07 -17.85 -10.94
N ASN A 52 14.76 -17.23 -11.90
CA ASN A 52 14.68 -17.61 -13.30
C ASN A 52 15.30 -18.99 -13.56
N ARG A 53 16.43 -19.30 -12.92
CA ARG A 53 17.06 -20.63 -13.03
C ARG A 53 16.16 -21.74 -12.51
N GLU A 54 15.43 -21.50 -11.42
CA GLU A 54 14.57 -22.51 -10.79
C GLU A 54 13.21 -22.65 -11.48
N HIS A 55 12.63 -21.56 -11.95
CA HIS A 55 11.24 -21.55 -12.37
C HIS A 55 11.00 -21.23 -13.85
N SER A 56 12.00 -20.75 -14.59
CA SER A 56 11.88 -20.26 -15.98
C SER A 56 10.80 -19.18 -16.09
N ILE A 57 11.12 -17.96 -15.63
CA ILE A 57 10.18 -16.85 -15.57
C ILE A 57 9.93 -16.25 -16.96
N SER A 58 8.74 -15.70 -17.15
CA SER A 58 8.23 -15.11 -18.40
C SER A 58 8.10 -13.58 -18.33
N GLY A 59 8.31 -12.98 -17.16
CA GLY A 59 8.21 -11.54 -16.93
C GLY A 59 8.54 -11.15 -15.50
N ILE A 60 8.78 -9.86 -15.30
CA ILE A 60 9.19 -9.25 -14.02
C ILE A 60 8.14 -8.21 -13.62
N ALA A 61 7.54 -8.38 -12.44
CA ALA A 61 6.54 -7.47 -11.91
C ALA A 61 7.04 -6.86 -10.59
N ILE A 62 7.02 -5.53 -10.46
CA ILE A 62 7.63 -4.83 -9.34
C ILE A 62 6.63 -3.87 -8.68
N SER A 63 6.39 -4.11 -7.39
CA SER A 63 5.86 -3.16 -6.41
C SER A 63 7.05 -2.43 -5.78
N SER A 64 7.03 -1.10 -5.81
CA SER A 64 8.19 -0.29 -5.44
C SER A 64 7.81 0.84 -4.49
N ALA A 65 8.58 1.01 -3.42
CA ALA A 65 8.49 2.17 -2.55
C ALA A 65 8.94 3.46 -3.26
N GLY A 66 8.20 4.53 -3.06
CA GLY A 66 8.49 5.86 -3.60
C GLY A 66 7.59 6.25 -4.78
N ILE A 67 7.91 7.39 -5.39
CA ILE A 67 7.20 7.94 -6.54
C ILE A 67 7.74 7.25 -7.79
N VAL A 68 6.87 6.63 -8.59
CA VAL A 68 7.24 5.81 -9.74
C VAL A 68 6.60 6.37 -11.02
N ASP A 69 7.41 6.64 -12.05
CA ASP A 69 6.91 6.77 -13.43
C ASP A 69 6.60 5.36 -13.93
N SER A 70 5.35 4.91 -13.79
CA SER A 70 4.97 3.52 -14.08
C SER A 70 5.05 3.18 -15.57
N ASP A 71 4.98 4.16 -16.46
CA ASP A 71 5.09 3.91 -17.90
C ASP A 71 6.54 3.63 -18.31
N LYS A 72 7.48 4.39 -17.74
CA LYS A 72 8.92 4.15 -17.95
C LYS A 72 9.53 3.13 -16.99
N GLY A 73 8.80 2.76 -15.94
CA GLY A 73 9.30 1.97 -14.81
C GLY A 73 10.52 2.60 -14.15
N LYS A 74 10.47 3.93 -13.94
CA LYS A 74 11.55 4.72 -13.34
C LYS A 74 11.17 5.19 -11.94
N ILE A 75 12.11 5.05 -11.00
CA ILE A 75 11.95 5.61 -9.65
C ILE A 75 12.23 7.11 -9.71
N ILE A 76 11.21 7.94 -9.57
CA ILE A 76 11.34 9.40 -9.54
C ILE A 76 11.98 9.84 -8.22
N SER A 77 11.45 9.35 -7.10
CA SER A 77 11.95 9.70 -5.77
C SER A 77 11.65 8.59 -4.78
N ALA A 78 12.66 8.21 -4.00
CA ALA A 78 12.54 7.29 -2.88
C ALA A 78 13.47 7.74 -1.75
N THR A 79 12.90 7.95 -0.57
CA THR A 79 13.61 8.47 0.60
C THR A 79 14.08 7.35 1.55
N LEU A 80 13.56 6.13 1.37
CA LEU A 80 13.83 5.00 2.27
C LEU A 80 15.02 4.12 1.81
N ILE A 81 15.45 4.26 0.55
CA ILE A 81 16.43 3.39 -0.10
C ILE A 81 17.49 4.25 -0.79
N ASP A 82 18.73 4.16 -0.30
CA ASP A 82 19.86 4.91 -0.83
C ASP A 82 20.19 4.49 -2.27
N GLY A 83 20.47 5.47 -3.13
CA GLY A 83 20.81 5.22 -4.54
C GLY A 83 19.66 4.71 -5.41
N TYR A 84 18.43 4.64 -4.89
CA TYR A 84 17.26 4.13 -5.61
C TYR A 84 16.58 5.20 -6.49
N SER A 85 16.60 6.46 -6.06
CA SER A 85 16.07 7.59 -6.83
C SER A 85 16.82 7.75 -8.16
N GLY A 86 16.07 7.85 -9.26
CA GLY A 86 16.61 8.01 -10.60
C GLY A 86 16.81 6.70 -11.38
N LEU A 87 16.74 5.54 -10.72
CA LEU A 87 16.93 4.25 -11.39
C LEU A 87 15.80 3.96 -12.40
N GLU A 88 16.20 3.59 -13.62
CA GLU A 88 15.31 3.17 -14.71
C GLU A 88 15.10 1.64 -14.66
N LEU A 89 14.53 1.12 -13.57
CA LEU A 89 14.45 -0.32 -13.27
C LEU A 89 13.93 -1.15 -14.45
N LYS A 90 12.84 -0.72 -15.09
CA LYS A 90 12.26 -1.44 -16.23
C LYS A 90 13.28 -1.62 -17.35
N LYS A 91 13.95 -0.54 -17.74
CA LYS A 91 14.96 -0.54 -18.82
C LYS A 91 16.17 -1.40 -18.48
N GLU A 92 16.71 -1.27 -17.27
CA GLU A 92 17.88 -2.03 -16.83
C GLU A 92 17.57 -3.54 -16.77
N LEU A 93 16.41 -3.92 -16.24
CA LEU A 93 16.02 -5.31 -16.09
C LEU A 93 15.57 -5.94 -17.42
N GLU A 94 14.90 -5.20 -18.30
CA GLU A 94 14.60 -5.67 -19.66
C GLU A 94 15.88 -5.93 -20.45
N TYR A 95 16.87 -5.04 -20.35
CA TYR A 95 18.17 -5.22 -21.00
C TYR A 95 18.93 -6.44 -20.46
N GLU A 96 18.96 -6.64 -19.13
CA GLU A 96 19.70 -7.73 -18.50
C GLU A 96 19.07 -9.11 -18.73
N PHE A 97 17.74 -9.20 -18.71
CA PHE A 97 17.03 -10.48 -18.69
C PHE A 97 16.35 -10.86 -20.01
N ASP A 98 16.22 -9.92 -20.96
CA ASP A 98 15.39 -10.09 -22.17
C ASP A 98 13.95 -10.52 -21.82
N LEU A 99 13.43 -9.96 -20.73
CA LEU A 99 12.10 -10.22 -20.20
C LEU A 99 11.40 -8.89 -19.94
N LYS A 100 10.13 -8.81 -20.32
CA LYS A 100 9.29 -7.65 -20.00
C LYS A 100 9.31 -7.34 -18.52
N CYS A 101 9.35 -6.05 -18.17
CA CYS A 101 9.29 -5.58 -16.81
C CYS A 101 8.22 -4.50 -16.65
N GLU A 102 7.42 -4.59 -15.59
CA GLU A 102 6.52 -3.50 -15.19
C GLU A 102 6.75 -3.13 -13.73
N VAL A 103 6.73 -1.83 -13.46
CA VAL A 103 7.01 -1.26 -12.14
C VAL A 103 5.86 -0.33 -11.77
N GLU A 104 5.37 -0.44 -10.55
CA GLU A 104 4.33 0.40 -9.99
C GLU A 104 4.64 0.71 -8.52
N ASN A 105 4.10 1.83 -8.03
CA ASN A 105 4.16 2.20 -6.63
C ASN A 105 3.53 1.09 -5.74
N ASP A 106 4.06 0.93 -4.53
CA ASP A 106 3.64 -0.07 -3.55
C ASP A 106 2.18 0.06 -3.12
N VAL A 107 1.73 1.27 -2.79
CA VAL A 107 0.33 1.53 -2.40
C VAL A 107 -0.60 1.38 -3.60
N ASN A 108 -0.15 1.77 -4.79
CA ASN A 108 -0.88 1.50 -6.03
C ASN A 108 -1.07 0.00 -6.25
N CYS A 109 -0.03 -0.81 -6.06
CA CYS A 109 -0.14 -2.27 -6.12
C CYS A 109 -1.17 -2.81 -5.12
N VAL A 110 -1.18 -2.31 -3.88
CA VAL A 110 -2.21 -2.68 -2.90
C VAL A 110 -3.61 -2.36 -3.40
N GLY A 111 -3.81 -1.15 -3.94
CA GLY A 111 -5.10 -0.73 -4.52
C GLY A 111 -5.55 -1.60 -5.69
N ILE A 112 -4.63 -1.93 -6.61
CA ILE A 112 -4.87 -2.82 -7.75
C ILE A 112 -5.28 -4.22 -7.26
N ALA A 113 -4.58 -4.76 -6.26
CA ALA A 113 -4.90 -6.08 -5.71
C ALA A 113 -6.32 -6.10 -5.10
N GLU A 114 -6.69 -5.07 -4.33
CA GLU A 114 -8.01 -4.96 -3.73
C GLU A 114 -9.13 -4.70 -4.75
N ASN A 115 -8.84 -3.97 -5.83
CA ASN A 115 -9.77 -3.74 -6.95
C ASN A 115 -9.88 -4.93 -7.93
N TYR A 116 -9.00 -5.93 -7.84
CA TYR A 116 -9.08 -7.11 -8.71
C TYR A 116 -9.53 -8.38 -7.95
N LEU A 117 -8.99 -8.60 -6.76
CA LEU A 117 -9.20 -9.82 -5.97
C LEU A 117 -9.92 -9.57 -4.63
N GLY A 118 -9.93 -8.31 -4.16
CA GLY A 118 -10.34 -7.96 -2.81
C GLY A 118 -11.71 -7.30 -2.72
N GLU A 119 -11.83 -6.39 -1.75
CA GLU A 119 -13.12 -5.78 -1.38
C GLU A 119 -13.64 -4.73 -2.37
N ALA A 120 -12.83 -4.32 -3.34
CA ALA A 120 -13.21 -3.35 -4.37
C ALA A 120 -13.33 -3.96 -5.77
N LYS A 121 -13.44 -5.30 -5.88
CA LYS A 121 -13.45 -6.02 -7.17
C LYS A 121 -14.58 -5.62 -8.14
N ASP A 122 -15.72 -5.20 -7.58
CA ASP A 122 -16.92 -4.85 -8.35
C ASP A 122 -17.09 -3.32 -8.47
N ALA A 123 -16.20 -2.54 -7.85
CA ALA A 123 -16.28 -1.08 -7.81
C ALA A 123 -15.61 -0.46 -9.03
N LYS A 124 -16.26 0.53 -9.65
CA LYS A 124 -15.68 1.31 -10.77
C LYS A 124 -14.86 2.49 -10.31
N SER A 125 -15.14 3.01 -9.12
CA SER A 125 -14.34 4.06 -8.50
C SER A 125 -14.01 3.65 -7.08
N CYS A 126 -12.72 3.52 -6.77
CA CYS A 126 -12.29 3.21 -5.42
C CYS A 126 -11.04 3.98 -5.01
N VAL A 127 -10.93 4.17 -3.69
CA VAL A 127 -9.72 4.71 -3.07
C VAL A 127 -9.20 3.69 -2.07
N CYS A 128 -7.97 3.24 -2.24
CA CYS A 128 -7.29 2.43 -1.24
C CYS A 128 -6.44 3.35 -0.37
N ILE A 129 -6.58 3.24 0.96
CA ILE A 129 -5.78 3.99 1.93
C ILE A 129 -5.03 2.98 2.80
N THR A 130 -3.71 3.08 2.82
CA THR A 130 -2.87 2.24 3.68
C THR A 130 -2.46 3.04 4.91
N VAL A 131 -2.81 2.54 6.11
CA VAL A 131 -2.51 3.18 7.39
C VAL A 131 -1.51 2.33 8.16
N GLY A 132 -0.24 2.68 8.03
CA GLY A 132 0.89 2.01 8.66
C GLY A 132 1.73 2.97 9.48
N THR A 133 3.04 2.97 9.22
CA THR A 133 3.97 3.99 9.74
C THR A 133 3.72 5.35 9.11
N GLY A 134 3.24 5.36 7.87
CA GLY A 134 2.72 6.52 7.15
C GLY A 134 1.29 6.31 6.68
N ILE A 135 0.81 7.22 5.84
CA ILE A 135 -0.45 7.08 5.11
C ILE A 135 -0.15 7.13 3.62
N GLY A 136 -0.51 6.04 2.93
CA GLY A 136 -0.50 5.96 1.49
C GLY A 136 -1.91 6.05 0.91
N GLY A 137 -2.01 6.45 -0.35
CA GLY A 137 -3.25 6.38 -1.10
C GLY A 137 -3.06 5.89 -2.53
N CYS A 138 -4.07 5.17 -3.01
CA CYS A 138 -4.23 4.85 -4.43
C CYS A 138 -5.66 5.21 -4.83
N VAL A 139 -5.80 5.90 -5.95
CA VAL A 139 -7.12 6.22 -6.55
C VAL A 139 -7.25 5.39 -7.82
N LEU A 140 -8.31 4.59 -7.92
CA LEU A 140 -8.64 3.85 -9.14
C LEU A 140 -9.98 4.30 -9.71
N ILE A 141 -10.02 4.53 -11.03
CA ILE A 141 -11.23 4.82 -11.80
C ILE A 141 -11.24 3.88 -13.02
N ASP A 142 -12.36 3.20 -13.23
CA ASP A 142 -12.55 2.18 -14.25
C ASP A 142 -11.44 1.12 -14.25
N ASN A 143 -11.05 0.68 -13.04
CA ASN A 143 -9.96 -0.26 -12.79
C ASN A 143 -8.55 0.21 -13.21
N ASN A 144 -8.36 1.51 -13.45
CA ASN A 144 -7.07 2.10 -13.77
C ASN A 144 -6.61 3.02 -12.63
N VAL A 145 -5.34 2.93 -12.28
CA VAL A 145 -4.71 3.83 -11.32
C VAL A 145 -4.64 5.24 -11.89
N ILE A 146 -5.06 6.22 -11.09
CA ILE A 146 -4.86 7.64 -11.38
C ILE A 146 -3.50 8.07 -10.82
N ASN A 147 -2.48 8.08 -11.69
CA ASN A 147 -1.12 8.51 -11.33
C ASN A 147 -0.95 10.03 -11.26
N GLY A 148 -1.84 10.79 -11.91
CA GLY A 148 -1.73 12.24 -12.05
C GLY A 148 -0.63 12.66 -13.02
N PHE A 149 -0.45 13.98 -13.22
CA PHE A 149 0.43 14.52 -14.27
C PHE A 149 1.91 14.17 -14.09
N THR A 150 2.40 14.09 -12.84
CA THR A 150 3.79 13.79 -12.50
C THR A 150 3.96 12.49 -11.71
N ASN A 151 2.99 11.58 -11.79
CA ASN A 151 2.98 10.29 -11.08
C ASN A 151 2.98 10.38 -9.54
N SER A 152 2.39 11.45 -8.98
CA SER A 152 2.35 11.68 -7.52
C SER A 152 0.93 11.89 -6.98
N ALA A 153 -0.10 11.53 -7.75
CA ALA A 153 -1.46 11.50 -7.22
C ALA A 153 -1.60 10.38 -6.17
N GLY A 154 -2.48 10.57 -5.19
CA GLY A 154 -2.65 9.59 -4.11
C GLY A 154 -1.67 9.73 -2.95
N GLU A 155 -0.82 10.75 -2.93
CA GLU A 155 0.09 11.09 -1.82
C GLU A 155 -0.64 11.67 -0.59
N LEU A 156 -1.66 10.94 -0.11
CA LEU A 156 -2.61 11.35 0.92
C LEU A 156 -1.93 11.68 2.25
N GLY A 157 -0.82 11.02 2.57
CA GLY A 157 -0.06 11.28 3.79
C GLY A 157 0.45 12.71 3.94
N TYR A 158 0.55 13.47 2.84
CA TYR A 158 0.92 14.88 2.84
C TYR A 158 -0.27 15.83 2.93
N MET A 159 -1.52 15.36 2.83
CA MET A 159 -2.69 16.22 3.07
C MET A 159 -2.65 16.82 4.46
N TYR A 160 -3.26 17.99 4.63
CA TYR A 160 -3.41 18.58 5.96
C TYR A 160 -4.71 18.11 6.61
N VAL A 161 -4.60 17.66 7.86
CA VAL A 161 -5.69 17.36 8.77
C VAL A 161 -5.39 18.05 10.09
N ASN A 162 -6.29 18.94 10.53
CA ASN A 162 -6.15 19.67 11.80
C ASN A 162 -4.77 20.34 11.96
N ASN A 163 -4.36 21.12 10.94
CA ASN A 163 -3.08 21.83 10.85
C ASN A 163 -1.81 20.96 10.86
N ASN A 164 -1.94 19.63 10.77
CA ASN A 164 -0.82 18.69 10.71
C ASN A 164 -0.86 17.89 9.42
N ARG A 165 0.25 17.26 9.03
CA ARG A 165 0.22 16.30 7.92
C ARG A 165 -0.60 15.08 8.34
N PHE A 166 -1.37 14.53 7.42
CA PHE A 166 -2.26 13.41 7.70
C PHE A 166 -1.49 12.21 8.28
N SER A 167 -0.31 11.93 7.71
CA SER A 167 0.62 10.90 8.18
C SER A 167 1.19 11.12 9.60
N GLN A 168 1.06 12.32 10.17
CA GLN A 168 1.54 12.61 11.53
C GLN A 168 0.49 12.34 12.61
N VAL A 169 -0.80 12.33 12.24
CA VAL A 169 -1.91 12.37 13.21
C VAL A 169 -2.93 11.24 13.06
N ALA A 170 -2.80 10.40 12.03
CA ALA A 170 -3.73 9.31 11.78
C ALA A 170 -3.02 7.97 11.45
N THR A 171 -1.84 7.73 12.02
CA THR A 171 -1.04 6.51 11.78
C THR A 171 -0.92 5.62 13.00
N ALA A 172 -0.67 4.33 12.76
CA ALA A 172 -0.36 3.37 13.83
C ALA A 172 0.85 3.81 14.66
N SER A 173 1.88 4.36 14.00
CA SER A 173 3.08 4.89 14.69
C SER A 173 2.77 6.08 15.59
N SER A 174 1.88 6.98 15.17
CA SER A 174 1.46 8.11 16.01
C SER A 174 0.69 7.65 17.25
N LEU A 175 -0.21 6.66 17.10
CA LEU A 175 -0.91 6.02 18.22
C LEU A 175 0.06 5.42 19.23
N VAL A 176 0.95 4.53 18.75
CA VAL A 176 1.94 3.84 19.60
C VAL A 176 2.81 4.84 20.33
N LYS A 177 3.39 5.81 19.60
CA LYS A 177 4.25 6.84 20.18
C LYS A 177 3.55 7.63 21.29
N ASN A 178 2.30 8.05 21.07
CA ASN A 178 1.56 8.86 22.02
C ASN A 178 1.17 8.05 23.27
N VAL A 179 0.61 6.87 23.10
CA VAL A 179 0.18 6.03 24.24
C VAL A 179 1.39 5.57 25.05
N SER A 180 2.48 5.16 24.41
CA SER A 180 3.70 4.76 25.11
C SER A 180 4.27 5.89 25.96
N ARG A 181 4.27 7.13 25.43
CA ARG A 181 4.67 8.31 26.19
C ARG A 181 3.75 8.57 27.38
N LEU A 182 2.43 8.53 27.16
CA LEU A 182 1.43 8.84 28.19
C LEU A 182 1.37 7.80 29.32
N LYS A 183 1.64 6.53 29.01
CA LYS A 183 1.74 5.44 30.00
C LYS A 183 3.16 5.23 30.54
N ALA A 184 4.15 5.99 30.07
CA ALA A 184 5.57 5.82 30.39
C ALA A 184 6.06 4.37 30.23
N LYS A 185 5.59 3.68 29.18
CA LYS A 185 5.87 2.28 28.88
C LYS A 185 5.92 2.08 27.37
N GLU A 186 6.94 1.41 26.85
CA GLU A 186 6.93 0.98 25.44
C GLU A 186 5.79 -0.01 25.21
N MET A 187 5.01 0.23 24.16
CA MET A 187 3.82 -0.55 23.83
C MET A 187 3.76 -0.86 22.35
N THR A 188 3.05 -1.92 22.00
CA THR A 188 2.69 -2.24 20.62
C THR A 188 1.26 -1.80 20.31
N GLY A 189 0.93 -1.70 19.01
CA GLY A 189 -0.45 -1.43 18.59
C GLY A 189 -1.43 -2.49 19.12
N GLU A 190 -1.03 -3.76 19.08
CA GLU A 190 -1.84 -4.88 19.58
C GLU A 190 -2.16 -4.73 21.07
N GLU A 191 -1.17 -4.40 21.90
CA GLU A 191 -1.36 -4.17 23.33
C GLU A 191 -2.30 -2.99 23.59
N ILE A 192 -2.17 -1.90 22.83
CA ILE A 192 -3.02 -0.71 22.96
C ILE A 192 -4.48 -1.04 22.65
N PHE A 193 -4.74 -1.75 21.54
CA PHE A 193 -6.09 -2.18 21.17
C PHE A 193 -6.66 -3.18 22.18
N GLN A 194 -5.83 -4.08 22.72
CA GLN A 194 -6.27 -5.02 23.75
C GLN A 194 -6.70 -4.27 25.02
N LEU A 195 -5.86 -3.37 25.53
CA LEU A 195 -6.24 -2.54 26.69
C LEU A 195 -7.51 -1.72 26.44
N ALA A 196 -7.68 -1.17 25.24
CA ALA A 196 -8.89 -0.44 24.90
C ALA A 196 -10.16 -1.31 24.88
N LYS A 197 -10.04 -2.59 24.49
CA LYS A 197 -11.13 -3.59 24.59
C LYS A 197 -11.42 -3.97 26.04
N ASP A 198 -10.39 -3.98 26.88
CA ASP A 198 -10.49 -4.25 28.32
C ASP A 198 -10.94 -3.02 29.13
N GLY A 199 -11.25 -1.90 28.48
CA GLY A 199 -11.84 -0.70 29.08
C GLY A 199 -10.84 0.38 29.51
N ASP A 200 -9.58 0.31 29.10
CA ASP A 200 -8.58 1.35 29.39
C ASP A 200 -8.95 2.68 28.70
N SER A 201 -9.37 3.65 29.49
CA SER A 201 -9.90 4.93 29.01
C SER A 201 -8.88 5.73 28.19
N LEU A 202 -7.60 5.68 28.55
CA LEU A 202 -6.55 6.38 27.82
C LEU A 202 -6.36 5.77 26.42
N CYS A 203 -6.29 4.44 26.32
CA CYS A 203 -6.18 3.78 25.02
C CYS A 203 -7.40 4.05 24.13
N ILE A 204 -8.62 4.03 24.70
CA ILE A 204 -9.85 4.38 23.97
C ILE A 204 -9.77 5.80 23.42
N ILE A 205 -9.44 6.78 24.26
CA ILE A 205 -9.35 8.20 23.86
C ILE A 205 -8.32 8.41 22.75
N GLU A 206 -7.14 7.79 22.86
CA GLU A 206 -6.10 7.95 21.84
C GLU A 206 -6.46 7.24 20.52
N ILE A 207 -7.14 6.09 20.56
CA ILE A 207 -7.67 5.44 19.35
C ILE A 207 -8.72 6.35 18.71
N ASP A 208 -9.67 6.88 19.48
CA ASP A 208 -10.74 7.74 18.96
C ASP A 208 -10.18 9.01 18.31
N LYS A 209 -9.13 9.63 18.87
CA LYS A 209 -8.43 10.76 18.24
C LYS A 209 -7.85 10.41 16.87
N ILE A 210 -7.22 9.23 16.74
CA ILE A 210 -6.67 8.75 15.46
C ILE A 210 -7.79 8.52 14.46
N LEU A 211 -8.89 7.89 14.87
CA LEU A 211 -10.04 7.61 14.01
C LEU A 211 -10.78 8.88 13.59
N GLU A 212 -10.84 9.89 14.45
CA GLU A 212 -11.42 11.18 14.09
C GLU A 212 -10.58 11.91 13.03
N ASN A 213 -9.25 11.90 13.18
CA ASN A 213 -8.35 12.46 12.17
C ASN A 213 -8.44 11.67 10.85
N LEU A 214 -8.50 10.33 10.92
CA LEU A 214 -8.72 9.46 9.77
C LEU A 214 -10.04 9.80 9.06
N ALA A 215 -11.14 9.94 9.80
CA ALA A 215 -12.44 10.33 9.28
C ALA A 215 -12.40 11.70 8.59
N THR A 216 -11.64 12.67 9.14
CA THR A 216 -11.48 13.99 8.53
C THR A 216 -10.76 13.90 7.18
N GLY A 217 -9.68 13.14 7.10
CA GLY A 217 -8.98 12.90 5.84
C GLY A 217 -9.85 12.18 4.81
N ILE A 218 -10.57 11.13 5.24
CA ILE A 218 -11.52 10.39 4.39
C ILE A 218 -12.65 11.28 3.90
N ALA A 219 -13.22 12.14 4.75
CA ALA A 219 -14.28 13.07 4.35
C ALA A 219 -13.80 14.00 3.22
N ASN A 220 -12.60 14.55 3.32
CA ASN A 220 -12.01 15.37 2.24
C ASN A 220 -11.88 14.59 0.93
N ILE A 221 -11.46 13.32 1.00
CA ILE A 221 -11.34 12.44 -0.17
C ILE A 221 -12.72 12.17 -0.78
N ILE A 222 -13.73 11.89 0.05
CA ILE A 222 -15.11 11.69 -0.40
C ILE A 222 -15.65 12.92 -1.12
N TYR A 223 -15.42 14.13 -0.58
CA TYR A 223 -15.90 15.36 -1.22
C TYR A 223 -15.21 15.66 -2.55
N ILE A 224 -13.96 15.24 -2.74
CA ILE A 224 -13.20 15.50 -3.97
C ILE A 224 -13.48 14.44 -5.03
N LEU A 225 -13.51 13.16 -4.64
CA LEU A 225 -13.51 12.04 -5.58
C LEU A 225 -14.85 11.31 -5.68
N ASN A 226 -15.71 11.41 -4.65
CA ASN A 226 -16.97 10.69 -4.53
C ASN A 226 -16.88 9.20 -4.96
N PRO A 227 -15.98 8.40 -4.36
CA PRO A 227 -15.78 7.02 -4.77
C PRO A 227 -16.93 6.11 -4.33
N GLU A 228 -17.15 5.01 -5.06
CA GLU A 228 -18.10 3.96 -4.66
C GLU A 228 -17.61 3.24 -3.40
N VAL A 229 -16.29 2.99 -3.31
CA VAL A 229 -15.67 2.23 -2.22
C VAL A 229 -14.38 2.89 -1.74
N ILE A 230 -14.18 2.97 -0.43
CA ILE A 230 -12.89 3.25 0.19
C ILE A 230 -12.42 1.99 0.92
N VAL A 231 -11.26 1.47 0.54
CA VAL A 231 -10.65 0.30 1.17
C VAL A 231 -9.54 0.75 2.12
N LEU A 232 -9.64 0.37 3.38
CA LEU A 232 -8.66 0.67 4.42
C LEU A 232 -7.77 -0.55 4.66
N GLY A 233 -6.47 -0.39 4.44
CA GLY A 233 -5.44 -1.39 4.72
C GLY A 233 -4.41 -0.89 5.72
N GLY A 234 -3.45 -1.75 6.06
CA GLY A 234 -2.37 -1.44 7.00
C GLY A 234 -2.61 -1.99 8.42
N GLY A 235 -1.56 -2.00 9.25
CA GLY A 235 -1.48 -2.89 10.42
C GLY A 235 -2.62 -2.74 11.44
N ILE A 236 -3.06 -1.52 11.75
CA ILE A 236 -4.17 -1.33 12.72
C ILE A 236 -5.54 -1.65 12.11
N MET A 237 -5.66 -1.68 10.78
CA MET A 237 -6.93 -1.96 10.09
C MET A 237 -7.35 -3.43 10.21
N GLU A 238 -6.48 -4.31 10.70
CA GLU A 238 -6.83 -5.67 11.10
C GLU A 238 -7.83 -5.72 12.27
N GLN A 239 -7.95 -4.63 13.03
CA GLN A 239 -8.89 -4.50 14.14
C GLN A 239 -10.30 -4.05 13.67
N GLU A 240 -10.78 -4.55 12.52
CA GLU A 240 -12.02 -4.12 11.87
C GLU A 240 -13.19 -4.05 12.86
N MET A 241 -13.43 -5.12 13.64
CA MET A 241 -14.56 -5.20 14.58
C MET A 241 -14.55 -4.07 15.62
N TYR A 242 -13.37 -3.55 15.97
CA TYR A 242 -13.25 -2.46 16.93
C TYR A 242 -13.31 -1.08 16.26
N ILE A 243 -12.75 -0.96 15.05
CA ILE A 243 -12.60 0.32 14.35
C ILE A 243 -13.87 0.74 13.63
N LYS A 244 -14.57 -0.21 13.00
CA LYS A 244 -15.60 0.07 11.99
C LYS A 244 -16.70 1.00 12.49
N GLU A 245 -17.33 0.68 13.62
CA GLU A 245 -18.44 1.48 14.15
C GLU A 245 -17.97 2.86 14.65
N ARG A 246 -16.78 2.94 15.24
CA ARG A 246 -16.19 4.21 15.70
C ARG A 246 -15.84 5.12 14.54
N LEU A 247 -15.24 4.58 13.48
CA LEU A 247 -14.92 5.33 12.27
C LEU A 247 -16.20 5.81 11.57
N ASP A 248 -17.20 4.94 11.46
CA ASP A 248 -18.52 5.26 10.91
C ASP A 248 -19.20 6.41 11.68
N TYR A 249 -19.11 6.40 13.02
CA TYR A 249 -19.58 7.50 13.87
C TYR A 249 -18.93 8.84 13.46
N PHE A 250 -17.61 8.91 13.40
CA PHE A 250 -16.91 10.15 13.03
C PHE A 250 -17.15 10.57 11.58
N LEU A 251 -17.31 9.62 10.66
CA LEU A 251 -17.61 9.92 9.25
C LEU A 251 -18.99 10.54 9.08
N LYS A 252 -20.01 10.04 9.79
CA LYS A 252 -21.36 10.60 9.77
C LYS A 252 -21.44 12.04 10.27
N GLU A 253 -20.55 12.43 11.18
CA GLU A 253 -20.45 13.82 11.64
C GLU A 253 -19.77 14.74 10.61
N LYS A 254 -18.91 14.20 9.75
CA LYS A 254 -18.04 14.99 8.84
C LYS A 254 -18.51 14.98 7.38
N VAL A 255 -19.31 13.99 6.99
CA VAL A 255 -19.81 13.82 5.62
C VAL A 255 -21.32 14.05 5.58
N VAL A 256 -21.79 14.91 4.66
CA VAL A 256 -23.22 15.11 4.44
C VAL A 256 -23.90 13.77 4.13
N ARG A 257 -25.01 13.50 4.83
CA ARG A 257 -25.71 12.20 4.82
C ARG A 257 -25.93 11.62 3.41
N ASP A 258 -26.38 12.43 2.46
CA ASP A 258 -26.69 11.97 1.11
C ASP A 258 -25.44 11.53 0.34
N ILE A 259 -24.27 12.10 0.65
CA ILE A 259 -22.99 11.69 0.07
C ILE A 259 -22.46 10.46 0.82
N PHE A 260 -22.54 10.46 2.14
CA PHE A 260 -22.08 9.36 2.99
C PHE A 260 -22.72 8.02 2.60
N ASN A 261 -24.03 8.02 2.32
CA ASN A 261 -24.75 6.80 1.96
C ASN A 261 -24.33 6.19 0.60
N ASN A 262 -23.60 6.93 -0.24
CA ASN A 262 -23.19 6.50 -1.57
C ASN A 262 -21.74 5.98 -1.61
N THR A 263 -20.99 6.04 -0.51
CA THR A 263 -19.62 5.54 -0.41
C THR A 263 -19.54 4.46 0.66
N THR A 264 -19.06 3.27 0.29
CA THR A 264 -18.89 2.16 1.24
C THR A 264 -17.46 2.11 1.77
N ILE A 265 -17.30 2.02 3.10
CA ILE A 265 -16.00 1.76 3.74
C ILE A 265 -15.78 0.25 3.89
N LYS A 266 -14.63 -0.23 3.44
CA LYS A 266 -14.21 -1.63 3.47
C LYS A 266 -12.82 -1.77 4.09
N PHE A 267 -12.47 -2.97 4.51
CA PHE A 267 -11.16 -3.30 5.08
C PHE A 267 -10.45 -4.30 4.17
N ALA A 268 -9.17 -4.05 3.87
CA ALA A 268 -8.39 -4.83 2.92
C ALA A 268 -8.24 -6.30 3.38
N LYS A 269 -8.31 -7.24 2.44
CA LYS A 269 -8.22 -8.68 2.73
C LYS A 269 -6.92 -9.34 2.30
N ASN A 270 -6.22 -8.77 1.31
CA ASN A 270 -5.03 -9.40 0.72
C ASN A 270 -3.74 -9.17 1.54
N GLN A 271 -3.83 -8.43 2.66
CA GLN A 271 -2.80 -8.24 3.68
C GLN A 271 -1.37 -8.10 3.08
N ASN A 272 -0.44 -8.96 3.52
CA ASN A 272 0.99 -8.89 3.26
C ASN A 272 1.43 -9.24 1.83
N ASP A 273 0.54 -9.85 1.03
CA ASP A 273 0.84 -10.28 -0.35
C ASP A 273 0.34 -9.28 -1.40
N SER A 274 -0.46 -8.28 -0.99
CA SER A 274 -1.11 -7.31 -1.88
C SER A 274 -0.15 -6.60 -2.82
N GLY A 275 1.06 -6.25 -2.36
CA GLY A 275 2.09 -5.62 -3.21
C GLY A 275 2.50 -6.50 -4.39
N MET A 276 2.84 -7.77 -4.14
CA MET A 276 3.24 -8.70 -5.20
C MET A 276 2.07 -9.08 -6.12
N LEU A 277 0.87 -9.28 -5.57
CA LEU A 277 -0.33 -9.57 -6.35
C LEU A 277 -0.68 -8.39 -7.26
N GLY A 278 -0.67 -7.18 -6.72
CA GLY A 278 -0.93 -5.94 -7.46
C GLY A 278 0.07 -5.70 -8.57
N ALA A 279 1.36 -5.94 -8.31
CA ALA A 279 2.40 -5.83 -9.32
C ALA A 279 2.15 -6.79 -10.49
N LEU A 280 1.76 -8.04 -10.21
CA LEU A 280 1.43 -9.01 -11.27
C LEU A 280 0.18 -8.60 -12.04
N ILE A 281 -0.87 -8.15 -11.37
CA ILE A 281 -2.09 -7.68 -12.04
C ILE A 281 -1.77 -6.48 -12.95
N ASN A 282 -1.02 -5.50 -12.46
CA ASN A 282 -0.54 -4.37 -13.27
C ASN A 282 0.25 -4.86 -14.50
N PHE A 283 1.18 -5.79 -14.29
CA PHE A 283 1.96 -6.38 -15.38
C PHE A 283 1.06 -6.98 -16.46
N LEU A 284 0.08 -7.81 -16.07
CA LEU A 284 -0.84 -8.47 -16.99
C LEU A 284 -1.77 -7.48 -17.70
N GLN A 285 -2.23 -6.44 -17.00
CA GLN A 285 -3.09 -5.40 -17.57
C GLN A 285 -2.36 -4.55 -18.62
N LYS A 286 -1.11 -4.16 -18.36
CA LYS A 286 -0.28 -3.43 -19.33
C LYS A 286 0.14 -4.30 -20.51
N ASN A 287 0.21 -5.62 -20.30
CA ASN A 287 0.68 -6.59 -21.28
C ASN A 287 -0.41 -7.55 -21.77
N LYS A 288 -1.63 -7.06 -22.02
CA LYS A 288 -2.82 -7.79 -22.55
C LYS A 288 -2.65 -8.57 -23.89
N LYS A 289 -1.42 -8.94 -24.26
CA LYS A 289 -1.05 -9.91 -25.32
C LYS A 289 -0.51 -11.22 -24.73
N TYR A 290 -1.15 -11.78 -23.71
CA TYR A 290 -0.78 -13.08 -23.15
C TYR A 290 -1.96 -14.03 -22.99
#